data_AF-A0AAW2FDY0-F1
#
_entry.id   AF-A0AAW2FDY0-F1
#
_cell.length_a   1.000
_cell.length_b   1.000
_cell.length_c   1.000
_cell.angle_alpha   90.00
_cell.angle_beta   90.00
_cell.angle_gamma   90.00
#
_symmetry.space_group_name_H-M   'P 1'
#
loop_
_entity.id
_entity.type
_entity.pdbx_description
1 polymer ?
#
loop_
_entity_poly.entity_id
_entity_poly.type
_entity_poly.pdbx_seq_one_letter_code
_entity_poly.pdbx_strand_id
1 'polypeptide(L)'
;MPSIVKRDVNVPPKPPREEPQPVVEDTEDVSIFNTDVYEKTTEEIVTTKAAEKGGAFEREIQQLKNSIVEETGIPSWGLVAILIGVGVIVLGICFCCIRRCFRKRRSKDGKKGLKGAVDLKSVQLLGSTYKDKVQPDMEELTDNAEEPDEAESKQSEVKLGKLQYKLEYDFNSNSLAVTVIQAEELPALDMGGTSDPYVKVYLLPDKKKKFETKVHRKTLNPVFNETFTFKGVPYADAMNKTLVFAIFDFDRFSKHDQIGEVKVPLCQIDLAQTIDEWRELQSVEGEGGQDNKLGDICFSLRYVPTAGKLTVVILEAKNLKKMDVGGLSDPYVKIALMQNGKRLKKKKTSIKKCTLNPYYNESFTFEVPFEQIQKVQLVVTVVDYDRIGTSEPIGKVVLGYNASGTELRHWSDMLASPRRPIAQWHTLKDPEDGDKKD
;
A
#
# COMPACT_ATOMS: atom_id res chain seq x y z
N MET A 1 51.40 -8.73 -53.78
CA MET A 1 50.23 -8.01 -54.31
C MET A 1 48.98 -8.57 -53.65
N PRO A 2 47.86 -7.83 -53.54
CA PRO A 2 47.66 -6.41 -53.89
C PRO A 2 47.61 -5.49 -52.64
N SER A 3 47.34 -4.21 -52.85
CA SER A 3 47.17 -3.18 -51.80
C SER A 3 45.77 -2.56 -51.86
N ILE A 4 45.18 -2.21 -50.71
CA ILE A 4 44.05 -1.27 -50.51
C ILE A 4 44.20 -0.77 -49.06
N VAL A 5 44.65 0.47 -48.82
CA VAL A 5 43.87 1.73 -48.84
C VAL A 5 42.69 1.71 -47.86
N LYS A 6 42.88 2.38 -46.70
CA LYS A 6 41.78 2.90 -45.87
C LYS A 6 41.71 4.42 -46.06
N ARG A 7 40.52 4.99 -45.94
CA ARG A 7 40.27 6.45 -45.89
C ARG A 7 39.90 6.85 -44.47
N ASP A 8 40.22 8.09 -44.11
CA ASP A 8 39.98 8.66 -42.79
C ASP A 8 38.50 8.99 -42.55
N VAL A 9 38.10 8.94 -41.28
CA VAL A 9 36.93 9.64 -40.74
C VAL A 9 37.34 10.33 -39.44
N ASN A 10 36.98 11.60 -39.32
CA ASN A 10 37.50 12.53 -38.32
C ASN A 10 36.88 12.31 -36.92
N VAL A 11 37.68 12.49 -35.85
CA VAL A 11 37.24 12.48 -34.44
C VAL A 11 37.91 13.63 -33.68
N PRO A 12 37.17 14.53 -33.01
CA PRO A 12 37.73 15.71 -32.36
C PRO A 12 38.44 15.40 -31.02
N PRO A 13 39.49 16.16 -30.64
CA PRO A 13 40.29 15.92 -29.44
C PRO A 13 39.69 16.50 -28.16
N LYS A 14 40.25 16.08 -27.02
CA LYS A 14 39.86 16.44 -25.65
C LYS A 14 40.95 17.31 -24.98
N PRO A 15 40.60 18.38 -24.24
CA PRO A 15 41.60 19.24 -23.57
C PRO A 15 42.22 18.58 -22.32
N PRO A 16 43.49 18.88 -21.99
CA PRO A 16 44.20 18.39 -20.79
C PRO A 16 44.01 19.31 -19.56
N ARG A 17 44.83 19.10 -18.53
CA ARG A 17 44.70 19.59 -17.14
C ARG A 17 46.08 20.02 -16.61
N GLU A 18 46.18 21.15 -15.89
CA GLU A 18 47.48 21.68 -15.45
C GLU A 18 47.42 22.49 -14.14
N GLU A 19 48.51 22.43 -13.37
CA GLU A 19 48.85 23.04 -12.06
C GLU A 19 50.37 22.79 -11.83
N PRO A 20 51.12 23.46 -10.92
CA PRO A 20 50.93 24.81 -10.33
C PRO A 20 52.25 25.65 -10.09
N GLN A 21 52.14 27.00 -10.10
CA GLN A 21 53.03 27.98 -9.39
C GLN A 21 54.56 28.02 -9.78
N PRO A 22 55.46 28.87 -9.19
CA PRO A 22 55.34 30.03 -8.26
C PRO A 22 56.12 31.30 -8.73
N VAL A 23 56.45 32.19 -7.77
CA VAL A 23 57.48 33.28 -7.79
C VAL A 23 56.96 34.70 -8.09
N VAL A 24 57.72 35.69 -7.62
CA VAL A 24 57.34 36.98 -6.98
C VAL A 24 58.57 37.92 -7.02
N GLU A 25 58.40 39.23 -7.23
CA GLU A 25 59.44 40.27 -7.04
C GLU A 25 58.83 41.69 -6.94
N ASP A 26 59.42 42.60 -6.12
CA ASP A 26 58.77 43.84 -5.63
C ASP A 26 59.74 45.06 -5.51
N THR A 27 59.25 46.31 -5.66
CA THR A 27 60.03 47.56 -5.40
C THR A 27 59.25 48.72 -4.73
N GLU A 28 59.52 48.92 -3.44
CA GLU A 28 59.79 50.16 -2.66
C GLU A 28 58.83 51.40 -2.54
N ASP A 29 58.96 52.07 -1.39
CA ASP A 29 58.18 53.19 -0.83
C ASP A 29 58.85 54.59 -0.97
N VAL A 30 58.05 55.66 -0.82
CA VAL A 30 58.44 56.84 0.00
C VAL A 30 57.21 57.42 0.75
N SER A 31 57.34 57.60 2.07
CA SER A 31 56.34 58.20 2.99
C SER A 31 56.33 59.74 3.02
N ILE A 32 55.34 60.39 3.68
CA ILE A 32 55.56 61.36 4.79
C ILE A 32 54.27 61.97 5.41
N PHE A 33 54.32 62.20 6.74
CA PHE A 33 53.44 62.99 7.64
C PHE A 33 51.99 62.56 7.93
N ASN A 34 51.51 63.06 9.08
CA ASN A 34 50.33 62.62 9.83
C ASN A 34 49.78 63.79 10.71
N THR A 35 48.59 63.61 11.29
CA THR A 35 47.98 64.37 12.43
C THR A 35 47.55 65.85 12.25
N ASP A 36 46.25 66.06 12.53
CA ASP A 36 45.66 67.11 13.41
C ASP A 36 45.43 68.56 12.93
N VAL A 37 44.56 68.73 11.92
CA VAL A 37 43.59 69.86 11.86
C VAL A 37 42.24 69.34 11.33
N TYR A 38 41.12 70.04 11.61
CA TYR A 38 39.75 69.84 11.09
C TYR A 38 38.78 68.91 11.85
N GLU A 39 39.02 68.63 13.13
CA GLU A 39 37.97 68.18 14.06
C GLU A 39 37.07 69.36 14.51
N LYS A 40 36.42 70.09 13.58
CA LYS A 40 35.51 71.20 13.95
C LYS A 40 34.46 71.69 12.93
N THR A 41 33.91 70.84 12.06
CA THR A 41 32.88 71.31 11.08
C THR A 41 31.73 70.32 10.78
N THR A 42 31.48 69.33 11.64
CA THR A 42 30.54 68.22 11.33
C THR A 42 29.39 68.01 12.32
N GLU A 43 29.42 68.57 13.54
CA GLU A 43 28.37 68.31 14.55
C GLU A 43 27.10 69.18 14.39
N GLU A 44 27.20 70.44 13.94
CA GLU A 44 26.04 71.35 13.86
C GLU A 44 25.05 71.03 12.71
N ILE A 45 25.46 70.23 11.72
CA ILE A 45 24.65 69.93 10.52
C ILE A 45 23.75 68.69 10.74
N VAL A 46 24.02 67.88 11.77
CA VAL A 46 23.27 66.65 12.07
C VAL A 46 22.08 66.90 13.01
N THR A 47 22.23 67.77 14.00
CA THR A 47 21.19 68.08 15.00
C THR A 47 19.99 68.82 14.42
N THR A 48 20.20 69.71 13.44
CA THR A 48 19.11 70.49 12.81
C THR A 48 18.14 69.62 12.01
N LYS A 49 18.64 68.70 11.18
CA LYS A 49 17.82 67.83 10.31
C LYS A 49 17.03 66.75 11.06
N ALA A 50 17.36 66.46 12.32
CA ALA A 50 16.57 65.58 13.17
C ALA A 50 15.30 66.27 13.69
N ALA A 51 15.39 67.55 14.07
CA ALA A 51 14.28 68.30 14.66
C ALA A 51 13.15 68.55 13.65
N GLU A 52 13.47 68.92 12.41
CA GLU A 52 12.47 69.19 11.38
C GLU A 52 11.60 67.96 11.03
N LYS A 53 12.21 66.77 10.97
CA LYS A 53 11.47 65.53 10.65
C LYS A 53 10.50 65.11 11.74
N GLY A 54 10.86 65.26 13.02
CA GLY A 54 9.92 65.07 14.12
C GLY A 54 8.77 66.07 14.05
N GLY A 55 9.11 67.36 13.95
CA GLY A 55 8.13 68.46 13.90
C GLY A 55 7.20 68.47 12.68
N ALA A 56 7.51 67.73 11.61
CA ALA A 56 6.61 67.48 10.48
C ALA A 56 5.62 66.33 10.78
N PHE A 57 6.13 65.18 11.25
CA PHE A 57 5.35 63.99 11.58
C PHE A 57 4.32 64.26 12.69
N GLU A 58 4.68 65.06 13.69
CA GLU A 58 3.76 65.51 14.76
C GLU A 58 2.53 66.25 14.20
N ARG A 59 2.71 67.06 13.14
CA ARG A 59 1.64 67.85 12.50
C ARG A 59 0.73 66.99 11.64
N GLU A 60 1.29 66.05 10.88
CA GLU A 60 0.49 65.07 10.10
C GLU A 60 -0.40 64.24 11.04
N ILE A 61 0.16 63.81 12.18
CA ILE A 61 -0.60 63.10 13.23
C ILE A 61 -1.69 63.98 13.85
N GLN A 62 -1.46 65.28 14.06
CA GLN A 62 -2.49 66.20 14.55
C GLN A 62 -3.58 66.46 13.51
N GLN A 63 -3.23 66.61 12.23
CA GLN A 63 -4.20 66.77 11.14
C GLN A 63 -5.09 65.53 10.99
N LEU A 64 -4.51 64.32 10.97
CA LEU A 64 -5.24 63.05 10.96
C LEU A 64 -6.14 62.86 12.19
N LYS A 65 -5.67 63.25 13.38
CA LYS A 65 -6.51 63.19 14.60
C LYS A 65 -7.73 64.10 14.50
N ASN A 66 -7.57 65.29 13.95
CA ASN A 66 -8.66 66.26 13.84
C ASN A 66 -9.71 65.81 12.82
N SER A 67 -9.31 65.38 11.61
CA SER A 67 -10.25 64.94 10.58
C SER A 67 -11.03 63.68 10.99
N ILE A 68 -10.38 62.70 11.64
CA ILE A 68 -11.07 61.49 12.12
C ILE A 68 -12.08 61.81 13.25
N VAL A 69 -11.79 62.78 14.11
CA VAL A 69 -12.74 63.24 15.15
C VAL A 69 -13.94 63.96 14.53
N GLU A 70 -13.72 64.78 13.50
CA GLU A 70 -14.78 65.50 12.78
C GLU A 70 -15.68 64.56 11.95
N GLU A 71 -15.10 63.54 11.31
CA GLU A 71 -15.83 62.57 10.47
C GLU A 71 -16.58 61.49 11.28
N THR A 72 -16.09 61.12 12.48
CA THR A 72 -16.68 60.02 13.28
C THR A 72 -17.42 60.45 14.55
N GLY A 73 -17.22 61.69 15.02
CA GLY A 73 -17.80 62.18 16.28
C GLY A 73 -17.27 61.49 17.55
N ILE A 74 -16.30 60.59 17.43
CA ILE A 74 -15.71 59.87 18.57
C ILE A 74 -14.65 60.78 19.23
N PRO A 75 -14.73 61.05 20.54
CA PRO A 75 -13.74 61.88 21.22
C PRO A 75 -12.35 61.24 21.17
N SER A 76 -11.30 62.05 21.18
CA SER A 76 -9.90 61.63 20.96
C SER A 76 -9.41 60.52 21.88
N TRP A 77 -9.91 60.43 23.13
CA TRP A 77 -9.60 59.33 24.05
C TRP A 77 -10.22 57.99 23.62
N GLY A 78 -11.34 58.00 22.91
CA GLY A 78 -12.02 56.81 22.38
C GLY A 78 -11.23 56.17 21.23
N LEU A 79 -10.66 56.97 20.33
CA LEU A 79 -9.75 56.49 19.28
C LEU A 79 -8.49 55.85 19.86
N VAL A 80 -7.92 56.47 20.92
CA VAL A 80 -6.79 55.89 21.67
C VAL A 80 -7.20 54.58 22.37
N ALA A 81 -8.39 54.52 22.97
CA ALA A 81 -8.91 53.29 23.59
C ALA A 81 -9.14 52.16 22.57
N ILE A 82 -9.61 52.47 21.35
CA ILE A 82 -9.75 51.50 20.26
C ILE A 82 -8.37 50.99 19.81
N LEU A 83 -7.38 51.87 19.62
CA LEU A 83 -6.02 51.47 19.26
C LEU A 83 -5.35 50.62 20.35
N ILE A 84 -5.57 50.94 21.63
CA ILE A 84 -5.14 50.10 22.76
C ILE A 84 -5.87 48.75 22.74
N GLY A 85 -7.18 48.73 22.46
CA GLY A 85 -7.96 47.50 22.34
C GLY A 85 -7.46 46.58 21.23
N VAL A 86 -7.22 47.11 20.03
CA VAL A 86 -6.61 46.39 18.91
C VAL A 86 -5.19 45.93 19.27
N GLY A 87 -4.39 46.78 19.92
CA GLY A 87 -3.07 46.42 20.44
C GLY A 87 -3.12 45.25 21.42
N VAL A 88 -4.05 45.25 22.37
CA VAL A 88 -4.28 44.16 23.34
C VAL A 88 -4.79 42.89 22.66
N ILE A 89 -5.61 42.98 21.61
CA ILE A 89 -6.05 41.84 20.81
C ILE A 89 -4.87 41.25 20.02
N VAL A 90 -4.05 42.08 19.37
CA VAL A 90 -2.85 41.64 18.62
C VAL A 90 -1.81 41.05 19.57
N LEU A 91 -1.57 41.67 20.73
CA LEU A 91 -0.72 41.11 21.79
C LEU A 91 -1.32 39.83 22.39
N GLY A 92 -2.65 39.70 22.50
CA GLY A 92 -3.34 38.49 22.94
C GLY A 92 -3.24 37.33 21.95
N ILE A 93 -3.35 37.61 20.65
CA ILE A 93 -3.12 36.66 19.56
C ILE A 93 -1.64 36.27 19.50
N CYS A 94 -0.73 37.25 19.58
CA CYS A 94 0.71 37.01 19.60
C CYS A 94 1.12 36.19 20.84
N PHE A 95 0.60 36.53 22.03
CA PHE A 95 0.76 35.75 23.26
C PHE A 95 0.14 34.35 23.15
N CYS A 96 -0.99 34.18 22.44
CA CYS A 96 -1.55 32.86 22.17
C CYS A 96 -0.67 32.04 21.21
N CYS A 97 -0.11 32.64 20.16
CA CYS A 97 0.85 32.01 19.26
C CYS A 97 2.14 31.64 20.00
N ILE A 98 2.72 32.57 20.76
CA ILE A 98 3.87 32.35 21.64
C ILE A 98 3.57 31.25 22.65
N ARG A 99 2.45 31.29 23.39
CA ARG A 99 2.02 30.26 24.34
C ARG A 99 1.80 28.90 23.67
N ARG A 100 1.28 28.84 22.44
CA ARG A 100 1.10 27.60 21.65
C ARG A 100 2.43 27.04 21.15
N CYS A 101 3.42 27.90 20.86
CA CYS A 101 4.79 27.51 20.52
C CYS A 101 5.64 27.11 21.77
N PHE A 102 5.54 27.84 22.87
CA PHE A 102 6.32 27.60 24.10
C PHE A 102 5.74 26.48 24.96
N ARG A 103 4.42 26.25 24.98
CA ARG A 103 3.84 25.02 25.55
C ARG A 103 4.23 23.76 24.75
N LYS A 104 4.78 23.94 23.54
CA LYS A 104 5.43 22.92 22.71
C LYS A 104 6.97 22.90 22.85
N ARG A 105 7.56 23.72 23.73
CA ARG A 105 9.03 23.90 23.86
C ARG A 105 9.59 24.02 25.29
N ARG A 106 8.77 23.93 26.35
CA ARG A 106 9.23 23.80 27.75
C ARG A 106 8.47 22.71 28.52
N SER A 107 8.93 21.48 28.37
CA SER A 107 8.87 20.44 29.43
C SER A 107 10.15 19.59 29.40
N LYS A 108 11.28 20.30 29.24
CA LYS A 108 12.69 19.91 29.35
C LYS A 108 13.50 21.18 29.09
N ASP A 109 14.59 21.51 29.79
CA ASP A 109 15.18 20.91 30.99
C ASP A 109 15.40 22.04 32.04
N GLY A 110 15.49 21.77 33.35
CA GLY A 110 15.26 20.50 34.03
C GLY A 110 15.75 20.53 35.48
N LYS A 111 15.32 19.55 36.29
CA LYS A 111 15.99 19.17 37.54
C LYS A 111 15.81 17.68 37.77
N LYS A 112 16.95 16.98 37.93
CA LYS A 112 17.17 15.58 38.32
C LYS A 112 15.93 14.65 38.42
N GLY A 113 15.96 13.55 37.66
CA GLY A 113 15.42 12.28 38.19
C GLY A 113 14.17 11.67 37.59
N LEU A 114 13.93 11.75 36.28
CA LEU A 114 13.27 10.62 35.59
C LEU A 114 13.68 10.53 34.12
N LYS A 115 14.40 9.46 33.76
CA LYS A 115 14.43 9.02 32.35
C LYS A 115 13.07 8.39 32.07
N GLY A 116 12.23 9.10 31.33
CA GLY A 116 11.13 8.49 30.58
C GLY A 116 11.69 7.59 29.49
N ALA A 117 12.25 6.45 29.90
CA ALA A 117 12.50 5.36 28.99
C ALA A 117 11.13 4.85 28.54
N VAL A 118 10.85 4.95 27.25
CA VAL A 118 9.97 3.98 26.61
C VAL A 118 10.72 2.67 26.73
N ASP A 119 10.47 1.94 27.82
CA ASP A 119 11.21 0.73 28.18
C ASP A 119 11.11 -0.24 27.00
N LEU A 120 12.24 -0.83 26.62
CA LEU A 120 12.24 -1.84 25.57
C LEU A 120 11.32 -3.00 25.98
N LYS A 121 11.26 -3.30 27.29
CA LYS A 121 10.30 -4.25 27.85
C LYS A 121 8.84 -3.84 27.67
N SER A 122 8.46 -2.56 27.78
CA SER A 122 7.05 -2.17 27.61
C SER A 122 6.61 -2.17 26.15
N VAL A 123 7.53 -1.91 25.21
CA VAL A 123 7.28 -2.10 23.77
C VAL A 123 7.20 -3.59 23.43
N GLN A 124 8.11 -4.40 23.98
CA GLN A 124 8.19 -5.84 23.71
C GLN A 124 7.07 -6.64 24.39
N LEU A 125 6.60 -6.22 25.58
CA LEU A 125 5.41 -6.74 26.26
C LEU A 125 4.11 -6.30 25.58
N LEU A 126 4.09 -5.11 24.97
CA LEU A 126 3.01 -4.76 24.05
C LEU A 126 3.01 -5.69 22.83
N GLY A 127 4.19 -6.06 22.31
CA GLY A 127 4.36 -7.07 21.26
C GLY A 127 3.88 -8.47 21.68
N SER A 128 4.27 -8.97 22.86
CA SER A 128 3.83 -10.29 23.34
C SER A 128 2.31 -10.31 23.55
N THR A 129 1.74 -9.30 24.21
CA THR A 129 0.27 -9.21 24.42
C THR A 129 -0.56 -9.04 23.14
N TYR A 130 0.06 -8.88 21.96
CA TYR A 130 -0.57 -9.11 20.66
C TYR A 130 -0.35 -10.53 20.12
N LYS A 131 0.84 -11.11 20.28
CA LYS A 131 1.10 -12.52 19.95
C LYS A 131 0.12 -13.45 20.69
N ASP A 132 -0.09 -13.21 21.99
CA ASP A 132 -1.01 -13.94 22.87
C ASP A 132 -2.49 -13.80 22.44
N LYS A 133 -2.81 -12.83 21.57
CA LYS A 133 -4.13 -12.64 20.94
C LYS A 133 -4.24 -13.20 19.51
N VAL A 134 -3.11 -13.61 18.94
CA VAL A 134 -3.02 -14.25 17.62
C VAL A 134 -2.87 -15.77 17.74
N GLN A 135 -2.39 -16.25 18.90
CA GLN A 135 -2.39 -17.66 19.29
C GLN A 135 -2.76 -17.75 20.79
N PRO A 136 -3.95 -18.26 21.15
CA PRO A 136 -4.18 -18.77 22.49
C PRO A 136 -3.48 -20.14 22.68
N ASP A 137 -3.35 -20.55 23.95
CA ASP A 137 -3.02 -21.90 24.46
C ASP A 137 -2.20 -22.87 23.58
N MET A 138 -0.88 -22.89 23.79
CA MET A 138 -0.01 -24.03 23.41
C MET A 138 1.17 -24.22 24.40
N GLU A 139 0.86 -24.27 25.71
CA GLU A 139 1.86 -24.37 26.80
C GLU A 139 1.58 -25.49 27.84
N GLU A 140 0.58 -26.36 27.66
CA GLU A 140 0.26 -27.49 28.57
C GLU A 140 0.50 -28.90 27.99
N LEU A 141 1.40 -29.05 27.00
CA LEU A 141 1.83 -30.36 26.49
C LEU A 141 3.36 -30.47 26.34
N THR A 142 4.08 -30.39 27.46
CA THR A 142 5.54 -30.64 27.52
C THR A 142 5.92 -31.59 28.66
N ASP A 143 5.34 -32.79 28.67
CA ASP A 143 5.76 -33.87 29.58
C ASP A 143 5.62 -35.25 28.91
N ASN A 144 6.38 -35.45 27.83
CA ASN A 144 6.87 -36.72 27.28
C ASN A 144 7.87 -36.39 26.16
N ALA A 145 9.16 -36.49 26.45
CA ALA A 145 10.22 -36.14 25.51
C ALA A 145 10.90 -37.40 24.96
N GLU A 146 10.71 -37.66 23.66
CA GLU A 146 11.60 -38.48 22.85
C GLU A 146 12.06 -37.62 21.65
N GLU A 147 13.37 -37.57 21.42
CA GLU A 147 14.01 -36.87 20.29
C GLU A 147 14.32 -37.87 19.14
N PRO A 148 14.80 -37.43 17.95
CA PRO A 148 13.97 -36.73 16.97
C PRO A 148 14.14 -37.30 15.55
N ASP A 149 13.06 -37.75 14.90
CA ASP A 149 13.13 -38.13 13.48
C ASP A 149 13.10 -36.90 12.55
N GLU A 150 14.07 -36.82 11.64
CA GLU A 150 14.22 -35.74 10.65
C GLU A 150 13.15 -35.84 9.53
N ALA A 151 11.91 -35.50 9.85
CA ALA A 151 10.82 -35.42 8.88
C ALA A 151 10.83 -34.07 8.13
N GLU A 152 11.18 -34.10 6.84
CA GLU A 152 11.07 -32.95 5.93
C GLU A 152 9.66 -32.33 5.97
N SER A 153 9.58 -30.99 5.86
CA SER A 153 8.32 -30.25 5.81
C SER A 153 7.58 -30.44 4.47
N LYS A 154 7.04 -31.64 4.24
CA LYS A 154 6.14 -31.91 3.13
C LYS A 154 4.85 -31.13 3.34
N GLN A 155 4.56 -30.20 2.44
CA GLN A 155 3.20 -29.68 2.30
C GLN A 155 2.30 -30.87 2.03
N SER A 156 1.30 -31.10 2.89
CA SER A 156 0.27 -32.09 2.62
C SER A 156 -0.53 -31.62 1.41
N GLU A 157 -0.35 -32.26 0.26
CA GLU A 157 -1.20 -32.04 -0.91
C GLU A 157 -2.64 -32.32 -0.52
N VAL A 158 -3.46 -31.26 -0.49
CA VAL A 158 -4.89 -31.39 -0.19
C VAL A 158 -5.53 -32.05 -1.40
N LYS A 159 -5.74 -33.36 -1.31
CA LYS A 159 -6.50 -34.12 -2.32
C LYS A 159 -7.91 -33.55 -2.41
N LEU A 160 -8.27 -33.00 -3.57
CA LEU A 160 -9.58 -32.42 -3.83
C LEU A 160 -10.59 -33.45 -4.38
N GLY A 161 -10.17 -34.72 -4.48
CA GLY A 161 -10.93 -35.81 -5.09
C GLY A 161 -10.74 -35.91 -6.60
N LYS A 162 -11.63 -36.65 -7.23
CA LYS A 162 -11.63 -36.97 -8.67
C LYS A 162 -13.05 -37.04 -9.20
N LEU A 163 -13.24 -36.72 -10.48
CA LEU A 163 -14.51 -36.68 -11.19
C LEU A 163 -14.47 -37.65 -12.38
N GLN A 164 -15.51 -38.48 -12.52
CA GLN A 164 -15.77 -39.28 -13.72
C GLN A 164 -16.78 -38.56 -14.62
N TYR A 165 -16.45 -38.42 -15.89
CA TYR A 165 -17.35 -37.88 -16.90
C TYR A 165 -17.28 -38.68 -18.20
N LYS A 166 -18.34 -38.56 -19.01
CA LYS A 166 -18.44 -39.16 -20.33
C LYS A 166 -18.80 -38.10 -21.39
N LEU A 167 -18.11 -38.11 -22.53
CA LEU A 167 -18.31 -37.18 -23.64
C LEU A 167 -18.70 -37.93 -24.92
N GLU A 168 -19.70 -37.42 -25.64
CA GLU A 168 -20.15 -37.96 -26.92
C GLU A 168 -20.49 -36.78 -27.86
N TYR A 169 -19.92 -36.76 -29.07
CA TYR A 169 -20.17 -35.70 -30.06
C TYR A 169 -21.00 -36.22 -31.24
N ASP A 170 -22.13 -35.56 -31.51
CA ASP A 170 -22.96 -35.86 -32.67
C ASP A 170 -22.66 -34.91 -33.82
N PHE A 171 -21.98 -35.46 -34.84
CA PHE A 171 -21.65 -34.79 -36.10
C PHE A 171 -22.89 -34.40 -36.92
N ASN A 172 -24.02 -35.10 -36.77
CA ASN A 172 -25.23 -34.85 -37.55
C ASN A 172 -26.01 -33.65 -36.99
N SER A 173 -26.09 -33.49 -35.65
CA SER A 173 -26.72 -32.32 -35.02
C SER A 173 -25.76 -31.18 -34.64
N ASN A 174 -24.45 -31.38 -34.79
CA ASN A 174 -23.39 -30.48 -34.29
C ASN A 174 -23.61 -30.13 -32.81
N SER A 175 -23.72 -31.17 -31.97
CA SER A 175 -23.89 -31.02 -30.53
C SER A 175 -22.99 -31.95 -29.72
N LEU A 176 -22.52 -31.44 -28.58
CA LEU A 176 -21.71 -32.18 -27.62
C LEU A 176 -22.60 -32.60 -26.45
N ALA A 177 -22.77 -33.90 -26.23
CA ALA A 177 -23.34 -34.45 -25.03
C ALA A 177 -22.24 -34.65 -23.97
N VAL A 178 -22.51 -34.15 -22.77
CA VAL A 178 -21.60 -34.20 -21.62
C VAL A 178 -22.35 -34.83 -20.45
N THR A 179 -21.93 -36.01 -20.02
CA THR A 179 -22.52 -36.72 -18.88
C THR A 179 -21.59 -36.61 -17.67
N VAL A 180 -22.12 -36.06 -16.58
CA VAL A 180 -21.48 -36.08 -15.27
C VAL A 180 -21.92 -37.38 -14.58
N ILE A 181 -20.99 -38.32 -14.38
CA ILE A 181 -21.32 -39.64 -13.82
C ILE A 181 -21.29 -39.56 -12.30
N GLN A 182 -20.10 -39.40 -11.72
CA GLN A 182 -19.89 -39.41 -10.27
C GLN A 182 -18.59 -38.71 -9.90
N ALA A 183 -18.44 -38.31 -8.64
CA ALA A 183 -17.16 -37.90 -8.06
C ALA A 183 -16.83 -38.77 -6.84
N GLU A 184 -15.55 -38.85 -6.50
CA GLU A 184 -15.02 -39.63 -5.38
C GLU A 184 -13.94 -38.82 -4.63
N GLU A 185 -13.76 -39.13 -3.34
CA GLU A 185 -12.74 -38.53 -2.46
C GLU A 185 -12.82 -36.98 -2.34
N LEU A 186 -14.03 -36.40 -2.44
CA LEU A 186 -14.20 -34.95 -2.25
C LEU A 186 -13.87 -34.53 -0.79
N PRO A 187 -13.29 -33.34 -0.57
CA PRO A 187 -13.08 -32.81 0.78
C PRO A 187 -14.42 -32.46 1.45
N ALA A 188 -14.48 -32.71 2.76
CA ALA A 188 -15.56 -32.24 3.62
C ALA A 188 -15.37 -30.75 3.95
N LEU A 189 -16.37 -29.93 3.66
CA LEU A 189 -16.39 -28.50 3.99
C LEU A 189 -17.46 -28.14 5.04
N ASP A 190 -18.53 -28.95 5.19
CA ASP A 190 -19.47 -28.81 6.30
C ASP A 190 -18.77 -29.00 7.66
N MET A 191 -19.23 -28.26 8.67
CA MET A 191 -18.96 -28.56 10.09
C MET A 191 -19.44 -29.97 10.53
N GLY A 192 -20.22 -30.67 9.70
CA GLY A 192 -20.68 -32.04 9.89
C GLY A 192 -19.72 -33.12 9.38
N GLY A 193 -18.57 -32.77 8.80
CA GLY A 193 -17.65 -33.75 8.19
C GLY A 193 -18.15 -34.30 6.85
N THR A 194 -18.98 -33.53 6.15
CA THR A 194 -19.57 -33.85 4.85
C THR A 194 -19.47 -32.65 3.91
N SER A 195 -20.10 -32.76 2.74
CA SER A 195 -20.43 -31.66 1.83
C SER A 195 -21.79 -31.98 1.19
N ASP A 196 -22.50 -30.99 0.65
CA ASP A 196 -23.67 -31.09 -0.23
C ASP A 196 -23.24 -30.81 -1.71
N PRO A 197 -22.38 -31.65 -2.36
CA PRO A 197 -21.76 -31.30 -3.64
C PRO A 197 -22.71 -31.26 -4.85
N TYR A 198 -22.34 -30.40 -5.82
CA TYR A 198 -22.93 -30.33 -7.16
C TYR A 198 -21.94 -29.77 -8.20
N VAL A 199 -22.17 -30.06 -9.48
CA VAL A 199 -21.24 -29.71 -10.58
C VAL A 199 -21.87 -28.70 -11.53
N LYS A 200 -21.15 -27.63 -11.82
CA LYS A 200 -21.45 -26.68 -12.90
C LYS A 200 -20.63 -27.02 -14.14
N VAL A 201 -21.28 -27.11 -15.30
CA VAL A 201 -20.69 -27.49 -16.59
C VAL A 201 -20.84 -26.36 -17.59
N TYR A 202 -19.73 -25.90 -18.18
CA TYR A 202 -19.72 -24.83 -19.19
C TYR A 202 -18.54 -24.94 -20.17
N LEU A 203 -18.67 -24.29 -21.33
CA LEU A 203 -17.62 -24.23 -22.36
C LEU A 203 -16.95 -22.85 -22.36
N LEU A 204 -15.65 -22.78 -22.09
CA LEU A 204 -14.86 -21.59 -22.35
C LEU A 204 -14.59 -21.46 -23.86
N PRO A 205 -14.59 -20.22 -24.43
CA PRO A 205 -14.72 -18.94 -23.75
C PRO A 205 -16.17 -18.50 -23.42
N ASP A 206 -17.21 -19.20 -23.91
CA ASP A 206 -18.61 -18.80 -23.72
C ASP A 206 -19.16 -19.13 -22.31
N LYS A 207 -18.72 -18.38 -21.30
CA LYS A 207 -19.22 -18.43 -19.91
C LYS A 207 -20.76 -18.20 -19.77
N LYS A 208 -21.53 -17.97 -20.85
CA LYS A 208 -22.99 -17.73 -20.80
C LYS A 208 -23.83 -19.01 -20.70
N LYS A 209 -23.48 -20.06 -21.46
CA LYS A 209 -24.19 -21.35 -21.40
C LYS A 209 -23.62 -22.20 -20.26
N LYS A 210 -24.36 -22.26 -19.15
CA LYS A 210 -24.03 -23.09 -17.98
C LYS A 210 -25.15 -24.10 -17.74
N PHE A 211 -24.77 -25.32 -17.39
CA PHE A 211 -25.65 -26.32 -16.80
C PHE A 211 -25.17 -26.61 -15.37
N GLU A 212 -26.09 -27.02 -14.50
CA GLU A 212 -25.78 -27.35 -13.10
C GLU A 212 -26.48 -28.67 -12.76
N THR A 213 -25.79 -29.61 -12.11
CA THR A 213 -26.39 -30.85 -11.61
C THR A 213 -27.31 -30.57 -10.42
N LYS A 214 -28.08 -31.58 -10.03
CA LYS A 214 -28.72 -31.64 -8.71
C LYS A 214 -27.65 -31.59 -7.61
N VAL A 215 -28.07 -31.08 -6.45
CA VAL A 215 -27.33 -31.09 -5.20
C VAL A 215 -27.50 -32.44 -4.52
N HIS A 216 -26.40 -33.16 -4.28
CA HIS A 216 -26.41 -34.41 -3.54
C HIS A 216 -26.01 -34.14 -2.10
N ARG A 217 -26.90 -34.38 -1.14
CA ARG A 217 -26.66 -33.98 0.24
C ARG A 217 -25.76 -34.92 1.01
N LYS A 218 -24.91 -34.35 1.87
CA LYS A 218 -24.08 -35.02 2.87
C LYS A 218 -23.29 -36.22 2.34
N THR A 219 -22.60 -36.03 1.22
CA THR A 219 -21.78 -37.07 0.59
C THR A 219 -20.47 -36.51 0.05
N LEU A 220 -19.40 -37.28 0.23
CA LEU A 220 -18.08 -37.02 -0.37
C LEU A 220 -17.86 -37.82 -1.67
N ASN A 221 -18.82 -38.71 -2.00
CA ASN A 221 -18.82 -39.53 -3.20
C ASN A 221 -20.19 -39.43 -3.90
N PRO A 222 -20.54 -38.30 -4.52
CA PRO A 222 -21.83 -38.10 -5.19
C PRO A 222 -21.90 -38.83 -6.53
N VAL A 223 -23.03 -39.51 -6.78
CA VAL A 223 -23.36 -40.15 -8.07
C VAL A 223 -24.50 -39.36 -8.73
N PHE A 224 -24.16 -38.57 -9.75
CA PHE A 224 -25.07 -37.64 -10.42
C PHE A 224 -25.85 -38.32 -11.56
N ASN A 225 -25.13 -38.96 -12.49
CA ASN A 225 -25.66 -39.54 -13.73
C ASN A 225 -26.55 -38.56 -14.53
N GLU A 226 -26.07 -37.34 -14.78
CA GLU A 226 -26.81 -36.30 -15.51
C GLU A 226 -26.12 -35.91 -16.83
N THR A 227 -26.87 -35.95 -17.93
CA THR A 227 -26.39 -35.61 -19.29
C THR A 227 -26.91 -34.25 -19.74
N PHE A 228 -25.99 -33.39 -20.18
CA PHE A 228 -26.26 -32.06 -20.72
C PHE A 228 -25.83 -31.97 -22.20
N THR A 229 -26.60 -31.27 -23.04
CA THR A 229 -26.32 -31.19 -24.49
C THR A 229 -26.04 -29.76 -24.94
N PHE A 230 -24.77 -29.48 -25.28
CA PHE A 230 -24.36 -28.22 -25.88
C PHE A 230 -24.70 -28.20 -27.38
N LYS A 231 -25.89 -27.73 -27.71
CA LYS A 231 -26.36 -27.54 -29.10
C LYS A 231 -25.70 -26.34 -29.77
N GLY A 232 -25.36 -26.49 -31.06
CA GLY A 232 -24.73 -25.45 -31.86
C GLY A 232 -23.24 -25.31 -31.56
N VAL A 233 -22.52 -26.44 -31.60
CA VAL A 233 -21.07 -26.52 -31.44
C VAL A 233 -20.51 -27.23 -32.67
N PRO A 234 -20.17 -26.51 -33.75
CA PRO A 234 -19.49 -27.08 -34.91
C PRO A 234 -18.14 -27.71 -34.52
N TYR A 235 -17.74 -28.77 -35.19
CA TYR A 235 -16.50 -29.51 -34.87
C TYR A 235 -15.24 -28.61 -34.91
N ALA A 236 -15.15 -27.70 -35.89
CA ALA A 236 -14.05 -26.72 -35.99
C ALA A 236 -14.04 -25.70 -34.82
N ASP A 237 -15.21 -25.35 -34.28
CA ASP A 237 -15.31 -24.50 -33.10
C ASP A 237 -15.06 -25.28 -31.80
N ALA A 238 -15.36 -26.59 -31.78
CA ALA A 238 -15.17 -27.44 -30.62
C ALA A 238 -13.68 -27.48 -30.23
N MET A 239 -12.80 -27.66 -31.22
CA MET A 239 -11.34 -27.67 -31.02
C MET A 239 -10.80 -26.42 -30.32
N ASN A 240 -11.45 -25.26 -30.49
CA ASN A 240 -11.04 -23.99 -29.88
C ASN A 240 -11.71 -23.72 -28.52
N LYS A 241 -12.38 -24.72 -27.92
CA LYS A 241 -13.11 -24.60 -26.65
C LYS A 241 -12.52 -25.53 -25.58
N THR A 242 -12.63 -25.09 -24.33
CA THR A 242 -12.30 -25.89 -23.15
C THR A 242 -13.57 -26.16 -22.37
N LEU A 243 -13.91 -27.44 -22.20
CA LEU A 243 -14.98 -27.86 -21.31
C LEU A 243 -14.49 -27.78 -19.87
N VAL A 244 -15.32 -27.20 -18.99
CA VAL A 244 -15.00 -27.03 -17.57
C VAL A 244 -16.10 -27.64 -16.73
N PHE A 245 -15.70 -28.51 -15.81
CA PHE A 245 -16.51 -29.02 -14.72
C PHE A 245 -16.04 -28.35 -13.43
N ALA A 246 -16.85 -27.48 -12.85
CA ALA A 246 -16.53 -26.81 -11.59
C ALA A 246 -17.42 -27.40 -10.48
N ILE A 247 -16.81 -28.04 -9.48
CA ILE A 247 -17.54 -28.67 -8.37
C ILE A 247 -17.67 -27.65 -7.23
N PHE A 248 -18.89 -27.47 -6.76
CA PHE A 248 -19.24 -26.60 -5.65
C PHE A 248 -19.89 -27.40 -4.53
N ASP A 249 -19.71 -26.93 -3.30
CA ASP A 249 -20.52 -27.31 -2.16
C ASP A 249 -21.77 -26.42 -2.09
N PHE A 250 -22.95 -26.99 -1.84
CA PHE A 250 -24.18 -26.22 -1.72
C PHE A 250 -24.42 -25.78 -0.28
N ASP A 251 -24.23 -24.49 -0.03
CA ASP A 251 -24.47 -23.89 1.29
C ASP A 251 -25.83 -23.19 1.34
N ARG A 252 -26.62 -23.48 2.39
CA ARG A 252 -27.97 -22.93 2.57
C ARG A 252 -27.99 -21.50 3.12
N PHE A 253 -26.96 -21.11 3.88
CA PHE A 253 -26.93 -19.83 4.59
C PHE A 253 -25.67 -19.00 4.30
N SER A 254 -24.66 -19.60 3.67
CA SER A 254 -23.44 -18.92 3.21
C SER A 254 -23.41 -18.82 1.67
N LYS A 255 -22.28 -18.33 1.14
CA LYS A 255 -21.94 -18.45 -0.27
C LYS A 255 -21.42 -19.88 -0.52
N HIS A 256 -21.87 -20.52 -1.60
CA HIS A 256 -21.38 -21.83 -2.03
C HIS A 256 -19.86 -21.79 -2.29
N ASP A 257 -19.11 -22.67 -1.63
CA ASP A 257 -17.66 -22.80 -1.82
C ASP A 257 -17.34 -23.70 -3.02
N GLN A 258 -16.24 -23.42 -3.73
CA GLN A 258 -15.82 -24.22 -4.88
C GLN A 258 -14.72 -25.20 -4.48
N ILE A 259 -15.07 -26.49 -4.47
CA ILE A 259 -14.20 -27.61 -4.12
C ILE A 259 -13.03 -27.74 -5.11
N GLY A 260 -13.30 -27.62 -6.42
CA GLY A 260 -12.29 -27.80 -7.45
C GLY A 260 -12.80 -27.51 -8.87
N GLU A 261 -11.92 -27.63 -9.85
CA GLU A 261 -12.31 -27.67 -11.27
C GLU A 261 -11.54 -28.75 -12.04
N VAL A 262 -12.19 -29.33 -13.05
CA VAL A 262 -11.56 -30.13 -14.10
C VAL A 262 -11.69 -29.38 -15.41
N LYS A 263 -10.55 -29.19 -16.11
CA LYS A 263 -10.48 -28.53 -17.41
C LYS A 263 -10.06 -29.49 -18.49
N VAL A 264 -10.82 -29.47 -19.58
CA VAL A 264 -10.73 -30.43 -20.67
C VAL A 264 -10.68 -29.66 -22.00
N PRO A 265 -9.48 -29.30 -22.49
CA PRO A 265 -9.31 -28.68 -23.80
C PRO A 265 -9.74 -29.68 -24.88
N LEU A 266 -10.78 -29.35 -25.64
CA LEU A 266 -11.39 -30.32 -26.57
C LEU A 266 -10.47 -30.64 -27.77
N CYS A 267 -9.45 -29.82 -28.04
CA CYS A 267 -8.36 -30.13 -28.97
C CYS A 267 -7.43 -31.26 -28.55
N GLN A 268 -7.46 -31.67 -27.28
CA GLN A 268 -6.65 -32.80 -26.76
C GLN A 268 -7.42 -34.13 -26.80
N ILE A 269 -8.65 -34.14 -27.29
CA ILE A 269 -9.57 -35.27 -27.24
C ILE A 269 -10.09 -35.63 -28.62
N ASP A 270 -10.09 -36.93 -28.95
CA ASP A 270 -10.73 -37.44 -30.15
C ASP A 270 -12.25 -37.53 -29.96
N LEU A 271 -12.94 -36.44 -30.32
CA LEU A 271 -14.40 -36.36 -30.30
C LEU A 271 -15.11 -37.31 -31.28
N ALA A 272 -14.38 -38.05 -32.14
CA ALA A 272 -14.99 -39.12 -32.95
C ALA A 272 -15.29 -40.39 -32.13
N GLN A 273 -14.79 -40.49 -30.90
CA GLN A 273 -15.01 -41.62 -30.00
C GLN A 273 -15.80 -41.19 -28.76
N THR A 274 -16.50 -42.14 -28.13
CA THR A 274 -17.07 -41.96 -26.79
C THR A 274 -15.94 -41.97 -25.76
N ILE A 275 -15.74 -40.86 -25.07
CA ILE A 275 -14.78 -40.77 -23.96
C ILE A 275 -15.51 -41.08 -22.66
N ASP A 276 -14.94 -41.92 -21.81
CA ASP A 276 -15.34 -42.13 -20.42
C ASP A 276 -14.05 -42.22 -19.60
N GLU A 277 -13.75 -41.21 -18.79
CA GLU A 277 -12.50 -41.13 -18.03
C GLU A 277 -12.67 -40.47 -16.67
N TRP A 278 -11.75 -40.79 -15.76
CA TRP A 278 -11.56 -40.12 -14.48
C TRP A 278 -10.51 -39.02 -14.62
N ARG A 279 -10.76 -37.85 -14.02
CA ARG A 279 -9.74 -36.82 -13.80
C ARG A 279 -9.73 -36.32 -12.37
N GLU A 280 -8.53 -36.10 -11.84
CA GLU A 280 -8.31 -35.48 -10.54
C GLU A 280 -8.76 -34.00 -10.57
N LEU A 281 -9.30 -33.53 -9.43
CA LEU A 281 -9.79 -32.17 -9.28
C LEU A 281 -8.63 -31.21 -9.02
N GLN A 282 -8.52 -30.18 -9.87
CA GLN A 282 -7.49 -29.15 -9.73
C GLN A 282 -7.98 -28.03 -8.81
N SER A 283 -7.04 -27.44 -8.06
CA SER A 283 -7.33 -26.32 -7.17
C SER A 283 -7.72 -25.08 -7.98
N VAL A 284 -8.86 -24.49 -7.60
CA VAL A 284 -9.45 -23.31 -8.27
C VAL A 284 -8.56 -22.05 -8.18
N GLU A 285 -7.51 -22.11 -7.35
CA GLU A 285 -6.44 -21.11 -7.28
C GLU A 285 -5.80 -20.78 -8.63
N GLY A 286 -5.79 -21.74 -9.57
CA GLY A 286 -5.14 -21.59 -10.88
C GLY A 286 -5.76 -20.50 -11.76
N GLU A 287 -7.04 -20.61 -12.08
CA GLU A 287 -7.64 -19.84 -13.19
C GLU A 287 -9.12 -19.44 -12.96
N GLY A 288 -9.92 -20.25 -12.24
CA GLY A 288 -11.27 -19.83 -11.84
C GLY A 288 -11.25 -18.71 -10.79
N GLY A 289 -10.25 -18.70 -9.90
CA GLY A 289 -10.12 -17.75 -8.79
C GLY A 289 -9.51 -16.39 -9.16
N GLN A 290 -8.78 -16.27 -10.27
CA GLN A 290 -8.05 -15.02 -10.61
C GLN A 290 -8.97 -13.84 -10.93
N ASP A 291 -10.21 -14.07 -11.37
CA ASP A 291 -11.23 -13.02 -11.53
C ASP A 291 -11.49 -12.28 -10.19
N ASN A 292 -11.23 -12.92 -9.03
CA ASN A 292 -11.41 -12.38 -7.68
C ASN A 292 -10.12 -12.15 -6.88
N LYS A 293 -9.01 -12.86 -7.16
CA LYS A 293 -7.75 -12.73 -6.39
C LYS A 293 -6.99 -11.47 -6.86
N LEU A 294 -7.07 -10.40 -6.07
CA LEU A 294 -6.54 -9.07 -6.40
C LEU A 294 -4.99 -9.00 -6.48
N GLY A 295 -4.31 -10.02 -5.94
CA GLY A 295 -2.85 -10.20 -5.91
C GLY A 295 -2.26 -10.15 -4.50
N ASP A 296 -0.95 -10.31 -4.38
CA ASP A 296 -0.22 -10.22 -3.11
C ASP A 296 0.82 -9.09 -3.15
N ILE A 297 1.01 -8.39 -2.03
CA ILE A 297 2.04 -7.35 -1.87
C ILE A 297 3.03 -7.69 -0.75
N CYS A 298 4.31 -7.51 -1.01
CA CYS A 298 5.40 -7.65 -0.06
C CYS A 298 5.95 -6.28 0.35
N PHE A 299 5.96 -6.01 1.66
CA PHE A 299 6.60 -4.82 2.22
C PHE A 299 7.21 -5.12 3.59
N SER A 300 8.18 -4.30 3.98
CA SER A 300 8.76 -4.36 5.33
C SER A 300 8.32 -3.19 6.20
N LEU A 301 8.08 -3.50 7.47
CA LEU A 301 7.76 -2.53 8.52
C LEU A 301 8.89 -2.49 9.54
N ARG A 302 9.26 -1.28 9.97
CA ARG A 302 10.28 -1.05 10.98
C ARG A 302 9.88 0.11 11.88
N TYR A 303 9.66 -0.15 13.15
CA TYR A 303 9.38 0.90 14.13
C TYR A 303 10.59 1.18 15.05
N VAL A 304 10.81 2.46 15.35
CA VAL A 304 11.85 2.94 16.28
C VAL A 304 11.17 3.81 17.35
N PRO A 305 10.75 3.23 18.49
CA PRO A 305 10.01 3.96 19.53
C PRO A 305 10.74 5.20 20.04
N THR A 306 12.04 5.08 20.30
CA THR A 306 12.91 6.15 20.82
C THR A 306 12.96 7.40 19.93
N ALA A 307 12.63 7.27 18.64
CA ALA A 307 12.62 8.37 17.67
C ALA A 307 11.22 8.69 17.12
N GLY A 308 10.18 7.93 17.52
CA GLY A 308 8.85 7.99 16.92
C GLY A 308 8.85 7.79 15.40
N LYS A 309 9.72 6.93 14.86
CA LYS A 309 9.85 6.72 13.40
C LYS A 309 9.31 5.36 12.99
N LEU A 310 8.34 5.37 12.08
CA LEU A 310 7.82 4.21 11.36
C LEU A 310 8.36 4.27 9.92
N THR A 311 9.20 3.30 9.54
CA THR A 311 9.66 3.13 8.17
C THR A 311 8.90 1.97 7.53
N VAL A 312 8.40 2.20 6.31
CA VAL A 312 7.68 1.25 5.46
C VAL A 312 8.48 1.15 4.16
N VAL A 313 8.97 -0.03 3.79
CA VAL A 313 9.64 -0.25 2.50
C VAL A 313 8.76 -1.14 1.65
N ILE A 314 8.21 -0.60 0.55
CA ILE A 314 7.48 -1.39 -0.44
C ILE A 314 8.52 -2.15 -1.26
N LEU A 315 8.50 -3.47 -1.18
CA LEU A 315 9.47 -4.31 -1.89
C LEU A 315 8.95 -4.60 -3.28
N GLU A 316 7.85 -5.34 -3.38
CA GLU A 316 7.27 -5.81 -4.64
C GLU A 316 5.81 -6.21 -4.46
N ALA A 317 5.10 -6.46 -5.56
CA ALA A 317 3.84 -7.18 -5.57
C ALA A 317 3.87 -8.26 -6.67
N LYS A 318 2.99 -9.26 -6.56
CA LYS A 318 2.87 -10.36 -7.52
C LYS A 318 1.40 -10.70 -7.80
N ASN A 319 1.17 -11.34 -8.95
CA ASN A 319 -0.14 -11.85 -9.38
C ASN A 319 -1.27 -10.81 -9.25
N LEU A 320 -0.97 -9.53 -9.52
CA LEU A 320 -1.96 -8.46 -9.47
C LEU A 320 -3.08 -8.71 -10.47
N LYS A 321 -4.31 -8.37 -10.09
CA LYS A 321 -5.45 -8.37 -11.02
C LYS A 321 -5.24 -7.32 -12.12
N LYS A 322 -5.36 -7.78 -13.37
CA LYS A 322 -5.33 -6.94 -14.58
C LYS A 322 -6.59 -6.07 -14.68
N MET A 323 -6.42 -4.78 -14.90
CA MET A 323 -7.52 -3.83 -15.13
C MET A 323 -7.61 -3.39 -16.60
N ASP A 324 -6.48 -3.23 -17.31
CA ASP A 324 -6.46 -2.69 -18.67
C ASP A 324 -7.22 -3.57 -19.69
N VAL A 325 -8.16 -2.98 -20.42
CA VAL A 325 -8.83 -3.61 -21.57
C VAL A 325 -7.86 -3.68 -22.77
N GLY A 326 -7.01 -4.71 -22.75
CA GLY A 326 -6.00 -5.00 -23.79
C GLY A 326 -4.55 -4.88 -23.31
N GLY A 327 -4.30 -4.32 -22.13
CA GLY A 327 -2.96 -4.17 -21.53
C GLY A 327 -2.61 -5.25 -20.50
N LEU A 328 -1.91 -4.85 -19.45
CA LEU A 328 -1.78 -5.61 -18.20
C LEU A 328 -2.31 -4.71 -17.08
N SER A 329 -1.40 -4.00 -16.41
CA SER A 329 -1.65 -2.89 -15.49
C SER A 329 -0.39 -2.01 -15.45
N ASP A 330 -0.54 -0.73 -15.11
CA ASP A 330 0.52 0.22 -14.76
C ASP A 330 0.52 0.48 -13.21
N PRO A 331 0.80 -0.53 -12.36
CA PRO A 331 0.58 -0.42 -10.91
C PRO A 331 1.52 0.57 -10.19
N TYR A 332 0.96 1.20 -9.16
CA TYR A 332 1.68 1.93 -8.12
C TYR A 332 1.01 1.79 -6.75
N VAL A 333 1.79 1.94 -5.69
CA VAL A 333 1.32 1.78 -4.30
C VAL A 333 1.11 3.14 -3.65
N LYS A 334 -0.11 3.41 -3.18
CA LYS A 334 -0.46 4.53 -2.29
C LYS A 334 -0.33 4.05 -0.85
N ILE A 335 0.33 4.84 0.00
CA ILE A 335 0.50 4.57 1.44
C ILE A 335 -0.11 5.74 2.21
N ALA A 336 -1.12 5.46 3.03
CA ALA A 336 -1.81 6.47 3.83
C ALA A 336 -1.79 6.08 5.31
N LEU A 337 -1.23 6.96 6.15
CA LEU A 337 -1.35 6.85 7.60
C LEU A 337 -2.70 7.46 8.03
N MET A 338 -3.52 6.67 8.69
CA MET A 338 -4.83 7.03 9.22
C MET A 338 -4.77 7.20 10.74
N GLN A 339 -5.62 8.05 11.31
CA GLN A 339 -5.90 8.13 12.74
C GLN A 339 -7.34 8.61 12.93
N ASN A 340 -8.15 7.91 13.72
CA ASN A 340 -9.57 8.23 13.97
C ASN A 340 -10.36 8.51 12.66
N GLY A 341 -10.19 7.65 11.64
CA GLY A 341 -10.80 7.79 10.31
C GLY A 341 -10.19 8.88 9.41
N LYS A 342 -9.31 9.75 9.90
CA LYS A 342 -8.73 10.86 9.14
C LYS A 342 -7.36 10.50 8.55
N ARG A 343 -7.14 10.89 7.29
CA ARG A 343 -5.91 10.69 6.51
C ARG A 343 -4.85 11.72 6.94
N LEU A 344 -3.84 11.32 7.72
CA LEU A 344 -2.80 12.21 8.30
C LEU A 344 -1.68 12.54 7.31
N LYS A 345 -1.06 11.52 6.72
CA LYS A 345 0.08 11.64 5.79
C LYS A 345 -0.11 10.63 4.66
N LYS A 346 0.07 11.06 3.41
CA LYS A 346 0.05 10.21 2.22
C LYS A 346 1.41 10.20 1.56
N LYS A 347 1.81 9.05 1.01
CA LYS A 347 2.98 8.84 0.15
C LYS A 347 2.57 7.90 -1.00
N LYS A 348 3.36 7.87 -2.08
CA LYS A 348 3.17 6.93 -3.19
C LYS A 348 4.52 6.50 -3.77
N THR A 349 4.55 5.33 -4.40
CA THR A 349 5.70 4.85 -5.17
C THR A 349 5.84 5.53 -6.53
N SER A 350 6.91 5.19 -7.25
CA SER A 350 6.94 5.22 -8.71
C SER A 350 5.85 4.32 -9.31
N ILE A 351 5.50 4.57 -10.58
CA ILE A 351 4.59 3.74 -11.38
C ILE A 351 5.45 2.75 -12.17
N LYS A 352 5.10 1.46 -12.11
CA LYS A 352 5.69 0.41 -12.95
C LYS A 352 4.72 0.12 -14.08
N LYS A 353 5.22 -0.05 -15.30
CA LYS A 353 4.35 -0.16 -16.48
C LYS A 353 4.18 -1.59 -16.98
N CYS A 354 3.00 -1.86 -17.55
CA CYS A 354 2.65 -3.13 -18.18
C CYS A 354 3.13 -4.36 -17.38
N THR A 355 2.80 -4.46 -16.09
CA THR A 355 3.25 -5.57 -15.23
C THR A 355 2.25 -5.91 -14.13
N LEU A 356 2.04 -7.21 -13.92
CA LEU A 356 1.30 -7.75 -12.78
C LEU A 356 2.22 -8.17 -11.61
N ASN A 357 3.54 -8.05 -11.81
CA ASN A 357 4.58 -8.40 -10.84
C ASN A 357 5.58 -7.21 -10.65
N PRO A 358 5.14 -6.07 -10.10
CA PRO A 358 5.98 -4.86 -9.99
C PRO A 358 6.99 -4.93 -8.83
N TYR A 359 8.28 -4.73 -9.13
CA TYR A 359 9.34 -4.51 -8.15
C TYR A 359 9.59 -3.01 -7.89
N TYR A 360 9.54 -2.58 -6.63
CA TYR A 360 9.69 -1.18 -6.20
C TYR A 360 10.98 -0.93 -5.43
N ASN A 361 11.17 -1.62 -4.30
CA ASN A 361 12.18 -1.36 -3.27
C ASN A 361 12.25 0.13 -2.83
N GLU A 362 11.08 0.72 -2.57
CA GLU A 362 10.95 2.15 -2.21
C GLU A 362 10.65 2.35 -0.72
N SER A 363 11.46 3.20 -0.06
CA SER A 363 11.44 3.41 1.39
C SER A 363 10.75 4.72 1.80
N PHE A 364 9.79 4.61 2.72
CA PHE A 364 8.93 5.70 3.17
C PHE A 364 8.94 5.80 4.69
N THR A 365 9.31 6.96 5.24
CA THR A 365 9.29 7.19 6.69
C THR A 365 8.14 8.11 7.10
N PHE A 366 7.44 7.70 8.16
CA PHE A 366 6.41 8.43 8.88
C PHE A 366 6.86 8.73 10.31
N GLU A 367 6.33 9.80 10.88
CA GLU A 367 6.58 10.20 12.26
C GLU A 367 5.33 9.86 13.07
N VAL A 368 5.46 8.92 14.01
CA VAL A 368 4.38 8.39 14.86
C VAL A 368 4.94 8.23 16.28
N PRO A 369 4.58 9.09 17.23
CA PRO A 369 4.92 8.93 18.65
C PRO A 369 4.39 7.60 19.21
N PHE A 370 5.09 7.02 20.18
CA PHE A 370 4.73 5.69 20.71
C PHE A 370 3.33 5.69 21.36
N GLU A 371 2.95 6.79 21.99
CA GLU A 371 1.63 7.03 22.61
C GLU A 371 0.48 7.06 21.57
N GLN A 372 0.82 7.07 20.28
CA GLN A 372 -0.12 7.09 19.16
C GLN A 372 -0.05 5.83 18.29
N ILE A 373 0.93 4.93 18.48
CA ILE A 373 1.15 3.78 17.57
C ILE A 373 -0.03 2.79 17.58
N GLN A 374 -0.76 2.70 18.69
CA GLN A 374 -1.99 1.89 18.83
C GLN A 374 -3.22 2.56 18.19
N LYS A 375 -3.16 3.87 17.92
CA LYS A 375 -4.31 4.69 17.45
C LYS A 375 -4.23 5.02 15.96
N VAL A 376 -3.12 4.69 15.32
CA VAL A 376 -2.95 4.82 13.86
C VAL A 376 -3.27 3.50 13.17
N GLN A 377 -3.66 3.61 11.90
CA GLN A 377 -3.70 2.48 10.96
C GLN A 377 -2.86 2.86 9.74
N LEU A 378 -2.11 1.90 9.20
CA LEU A 378 -1.39 2.02 7.94
C LEU A 378 -2.23 1.38 6.84
N VAL A 379 -2.74 2.20 5.93
CA VAL A 379 -3.45 1.73 4.74
C VAL A 379 -2.46 1.70 3.58
N VAL A 380 -2.27 0.52 3.00
CA VAL A 380 -1.50 0.29 1.78
C VAL A 380 -2.50 -0.05 0.68
N THR A 381 -2.41 0.58 -0.48
CA THR A 381 -3.37 0.38 -1.58
C THR A 381 -2.61 0.31 -2.89
N VAL A 382 -2.72 -0.82 -3.60
CA VAL A 382 -2.24 -0.95 -4.98
C VAL A 382 -3.31 -0.37 -5.90
N VAL A 383 -2.87 0.45 -6.86
CA VAL A 383 -3.73 1.20 -7.77
C VAL A 383 -3.13 1.13 -9.15
N ASP A 384 -3.97 0.94 -10.16
CA ASP A 384 -3.59 1.03 -11.55
C ASP A 384 -3.45 2.49 -12.00
N TYR A 385 -2.65 2.76 -13.03
CA TYR A 385 -2.43 4.11 -13.54
C TYR A 385 -2.96 4.28 -14.97
N ASP A 386 -4.26 4.55 -15.05
CA ASP A 386 -4.87 5.07 -16.27
C ASP A 386 -4.22 6.38 -16.74
N ARG A 387 -3.68 6.37 -17.95
CA ARG A 387 -3.27 7.60 -18.66
C ARG A 387 -4.47 8.48 -19.04
N ILE A 388 -5.62 7.87 -19.30
CA ILE A 388 -6.86 8.52 -19.74
C ILE A 388 -8.02 7.89 -18.96
N GLY A 389 -8.42 8.48 -17.83
CA GLY A 389 -9.43 7.92 -16.95
C GLY A 389 -9.18 8.25 -15.49
N THR A 390 -9.69 7.40 -14.59
CA THR A 390 -9.57 7.54 -13.13
C THR A 390 -8.87 6.34 -12.52
N SER A 391 -7.56 6.45 -12.26
CA SER A 391 -6.70 5.43 -11.62
C SER A 391 -7.40 4.51 -10.62
N GLU A 392 -7.76 3.30 -11.05
CA GLU A 392 -8.59 2.37 -10.27
C GLU A 392 -7.81 1.63 -9.17
N PRO A 393 -8.37 1.47 -7.96
CA PRO A 393 -7.71 0.72 -6.88
C PRO A 393 -7.83 -0.79 -7.11
N ILE A 394 -6.71 -1.45 -7.45
CA ILE A 394 -6.64 -2.92 -7.61
C ILE A 394 -6.92 -3.63 -6.28
N GLY A 395 -6.43 -3.10 -5.15
CA GLY A 395 -6.69 -3.70 -3.84
C GLY A 395 -6.00 -3.00 -2.66
N LYS A 396 -6.37 -3.40 -1.44
CA LYS A 396 -6.12 -2.67 -0.18
C LYS A 396 -5.68 -3.63 0.93
N VAL A 397 -4.76 -3.19 1.78
CA VAL A 397 -4.35 -3.85 3.03
C VAL A 397 -4.38 -2.79 4.14
N VAL A 398 -4.87 -3.15 5.33
CA VAL A 398 -5.00 -2.24 6.47
C VAL A 398 -4.35 -2.85 7.71
N LEU A 399 -3.26 -2.26 8.17
CA LEU A 399 -2.50 -2.71 9.33
C LEU A 399 -2.66 -1.75 10.50
N GLY A 400 -2.60 -2.25 11.74
CA GLY A 400 -2.81 -1.47 12.96
C GLY A 400 -3.46 -2.29 14.07
N TYR A 401 -3.77 -1.64 15.20
CA TYR A 401 -4.39 -2.31 16.35
C TYR A 401 -5.75 -2.96 16.03
N ASN A 402 -6.55 -2.33 15.16
CA ASN A 402 -7.87 -2.81 14.75
C ASN A 402 -7.82 -3.77 13.54
N ALA A 403 -6.66 -4.27 13.14
CA ALA A 403 -6.54 -5.28 12.09
C ALA A 403 -6.80 -6.69 12.65
N SER A 404 -6.98 -7.67 11.76
CA SER A 404 -7.09 -9.09 12.11
C SER A 404 -6.09 -9.92 11.31
N GLY A 405 -5.84 -11.17 11.75
CA GLY A 405 -5.02 -12.14 11.01
C GLY A 405 -3.59 -11.65 10.69
N THR A 406 -3.19 -11.84 9.44
CA THR A 406 -1.86 -11.54 8.88
C THR A 406 -1.40 -10.10 9.11
N GLU A 407 -2.31 -9.13 8.99
CA GLU A 407 -2.04 -7.71 9.16
C GLU A 407 -1.79 -7.33 10.63
N LEU A 408 -2.55 -7.93 11.56
CA LEU A 408 -2.32 -7.76 12.99
C LEU A 408 -1.00 -8.41 13.41
N ARG A 409 -0.70 -9.61 12.89
CA ARG A 409 0.57 -10.29 13.15
C ARG A 409 1.77 -9.47 12.68
N HIS A 410 1.75 -8.92 11.46
CA HIS A 410 2.86 -8.09 10.96
C HIS A 410 3.07 -6.83 11.80
N TRP A 411 1.96 -6.22 12.26
CA TRP A 411 2.00 -5.05 13.14
C TRP A 411 2.51 -5.40 14.55
N SER A 412 2.14 -6.57 15.07
CA SER A 412 2.66 -7.15 16.32
C SER A 412 4.16 -7.39 16.22
N ASP A 413 4.62 -8.13 15.20
CA ASP A 413 6.02 -8.52 15.03
C ASP A 413 6.93 -7.29 14.83
N MET A 414 6.44 -6.25 14.14
CA MET A 414 7.10 -4.93 14.05
C MET A 414 7.30 -4.26 15.42
N LEU A 415 6.35 -4.39 16.34
CA LEU A 415 6.42 -3.83 17.69
C LEU A 415 7.28 -4.70 18.62
N ALA A 416 7.13 -6.03 18.55
CA ALA A 416 7.91 -7.01 19.31
C ALA A 416 9.41 -6.99 18.93
N SER A 417 9.74 -6.64 17.68
CA SER A 417 11.12 -6.54 17.16
C SER A 417 11.57 -5.08 16.91
N PRO A 418 11.61 -4.21 17.94
CA PRO A 418 11.92 -2.80 17.76
C PRO A 418 13.28 -2.58 17.11
N ARG A 419 13.36 -1.63 16.17
CA ARG A 419 14.54 -1.30 15.34
C ARG A 419 14.94 -2.37 14.31
N ARG A 420 14.29 -3.54 14.21
CA ARG A 420 14.46 -4.49 13.10
C ARG A 420 13.40 -4.24 12.02
N PRO A 421 13.72 -4.37 10.72
CA PRO A 421 12.71 -4.47 9.68
C PRO A 421 12.15 -5.88 9.63
N ILE A 422 10.82 -6.02 9.65
CA ILE A 422 10.12 -7.29 9.41
C ILE A 422 9.45 -7.19 8.04
N ALA A 423 9.83 -8.06 7.10
CA ALA A 423 9.22 -8.17 5.78
C ALA A 423 8.13 -9.26 5.78
N GLN A 424 6.98 -9.00 5.19
CA GLN A 424 5.88 -9.96 5.10
C GLN A 424 5.06 -9.76 3.83
N TRP A 425 4.54 -10.85 3.28
CA TRP A 425 3.51 -10.85 2.24
C TRP A 425 2.12 -10.64 2.84
N HIS A 426 1.28 -9.92 2.11
CA HIS A 426 -0.14 -9.70 2.42
C HIS A 426 -0.96 -9.81 1.14
N THR A 427 -2.03 -10.61 1.18
CA THR A 427 -3.00 -10.69 0.07
C THR A 427 -3.87 -9.44 0.06
N LEU A 428 -4.09 -8.88 -1.13
CA LEU A 428 -4.89 -7.67 -1.34
C LEU A 428 -6.37 -8.00 -1.16
N LYS A 429 -7.07 -7.17 -0.38
CA LYS A 429 -8.52 -7.24 -0.13
C LYS A 429 -9.24 -6.12 -0.87
N ASP A 430 -10.54 -6.28 -1.10
CA ASP A 430 -11.32 -5.32 -1.87
C ASP A 430 -11.27 -3.90 -1.28
N PRO A 431 -11.17 -2.86 -2.14
CA PRO A 431 -10.97 -1.49 -1.68
C PRO A 431 -12.18 -0.93 -0.91
N GLU A 432 -13.39 -1.43 -1.19
CA GLU A 432 -14.65 -0.91 -0.67
C GLU A 432 -15.03 -1.44 0.72
N ASP A 433 -14.70 -2.70 1.05
CA ASP A 433 -15.19 -3.36 2.28
C ASP A 433 -14.68 -2.72 3.58
N GLY A 434 -13.61 -1.91 3.50
CA GLY A 434 -13.13 -1.15 4.66
C GLY A 434 -13.86 0.17 4.92
N ASP A 435 -14.75 0.62 4.04
CA ASP A 435 -15.41 1.92 4.10
C ASP A 435 -16.95 1.81 4.34
N LYS A 436 -17.52 0.58 4.33
CA LYS A 436 -18.85 0.29 4.87
C LYS A 436 -18.81 0.26 6.40
N LYS A 437 -19.60 1.12 7.04
CA LYS A 437 -19.92 1.06 8.47
C LYS A 437 -21.37 1.43 8.72
N ASP A 438 -21.92 0.82 9.76
CA ASP A 438 -23.19 1.11 10.41
C ASP A 438 -23.22 2.52 11.05
#